data_AF-G7EPW7-F1
#
_entry.id   AF-G7EPW7-F1
#
_cell.length_a   1.000
_cell.length_b   1.000
_cell.length_c   1.000
_cell.angle_alpha   90.00
_cell.angle_beta   90.00
_cell.angle_gamma   90.00
#
_symmetry.space_group_name_H-M   'P 1'
#
loop_
_entity.id
_entity.type
_entity.pdbx_description
1 polymer ?
#
loop_
_entity_poly.entity_id
_entity_poly.type
_entity_poly.pdbx_seq_one_letter_code
_entity_poly.pdbx_strand_id
1 'polypeptide(L)'
;MRGQVISVTDGDIYVCVGLDDGAQVGQILESYSYVMNDDNDEGADFFKRQKTGQVRVEELVDDHFAKVSVLEGVVKKHDLVLLIQ
;
A
#
# COMPACT_ATOMS: atom_id res chain seq x y z
N MET A 1 -3.42 10.66 -2.42
CA MET A 1 -3.73 9.33 -1.87
C MET A 1 -2.47 8.50 -1.65
N ARG A 2 -2.14 8.30 -0.37
CA ARG A 2 -1.16 7.34 0.14
C ARG A 2 -1.72 6.73 1.42
N GLY A 3 -1.28 5.53 1.75
CA GLY A 3 -1.86 4.79 2.87
C GLY A 3 -0.99 3.66 3.38
N GLN A 4 -1.52 2.91 4.35
CA GLN A 4 -0.89 1.69 4.86
C GLN A 4 -1.91 0.57 4.99
N VAL A 5 -1.51 -0.65 4.64
CA VAL A 5 -2.26 -1.87 4.88
C VAL A 5 -2.31 -2.16 6.38
N ILE A 6 -3.50 -2.08 6.97
CA ILE A 6 -3.71 -2.28 8.41
C ILE A 6 -4.16 -3.71 8.75
N SER A 7 -4.78 -4.40 7.79
CA SER A 7 -5.30 -5.75 7.97
C SER A 7 -5.21 -6.56 6.68
N VAL A 8 -4.84 -7.83 6.82
CA VAL A 8 -4.88 -8.86 5.77
C VAL A 8 -5.46 -10.11 6.43
N THR A 9 -6.66 -10.52 6.01
CA THR A 9 -7.32 -11.76 6.45
C THR A 9 -7.69 -12.62 5.24
N ASP A 10 -8.22 -13.82 5.46
CA ASP A 10 -8.53 -14.80 4.39
C ASP A 10 -9.58 -14.32 3.35
N GLY A 11 -10.19 -13.15 3.54
CA GLY A 11 -11.14 -12.59 2.58
C GLY A 11 -11.07 -11.08 2.40
N ASP A 12 -10.46 -10.34 3.32
CA ASP A 12 -10.49 -8.87 3.30
C ASP A 12 -9.11 -8.26 3.55
N ILE A 13 -8.78 -7.25 2.75
CA ILE A 13 -7.63 -6.37 2.98
C ILE A 13 -8.15 -4.96 3.21
N TYR A 14 -7.68 -4.34 4.29
CA TYR A 14 -8.04 -2.97 4.63
C TYR A 14 -6.80 -2.08 4.66
N VAL A 15 -6.96 -0.88 4.11
CA VAL A 15 -5.93 0.14 4.02
C VAL A 15 -6.42 1.41 4.70
N CYS A 16 -5.59 2.04 5.52
CA CYS A 16 -5.80 3.42 5.95
C CYS A 16 -5.53 4.35 4.77
N VAL A 17 -6.51 5.14 4.36
CA VAL A 17 -6.46 6.03 3.19
C VAL A 17 -6.40 7.52 3.54
N GLY A 18 -6.69 7.86 4.81
CA GLY A 18 -6.62 9.22 5.33
C GLY A 18 -7.70 10.16 4.78
N LEU A 19 -8.27 10.99 5.66
CA LEU A 19 -9.36 11.94 5.33
C LEU A 19 -8.96 12.91 4.19
N ASP A 20 -7.74 13.48 4.26
CA ASP A 20 -7.28 14.50 3.31
C ASP A 20 -6.75 13.94 1.99
N ASP A 21 -6.31 12.68 2.01
CA ASP A 21 -5.63 12.03 0.88
C ASP A 21 -6.60 11.26 -0.03
N GLY A 22 -7.80 10.95 0.49
CA GLY A 22 -9.03 10.55 -0.20
C GLY A 22 -8.88 9.42 -1.23
N ALA A 23 -9.35 8.21 -0.90
CA ALA A 23 -9.46 7.14 -1.88
C ALA A 23 -10.76 7.23 -2.68
N GLN A 24 -10.75 6.70 -3.92
CA GLN A 24 -11.94 6.56 -4.76
C GLN A 24 -12.16 5.09 -5.09
N VAL A 25 -13.42 4.64 -5.10
CA VAL A 25 -13.76 3.30 -5.58
C VAL A 25 -13.29 3.12 -7.03
N GLY A 26 -12.68 1.97 -7.32
CA GLY A 26 -12.08 1.64 -8.61
C GLY A 26 -10.63 2.11 -8.78
N GLN A 27 -10.13 2.96 -7.88
CA GLN A 27 -8.75 3.45 -7.91
C GLN A 27 -7.76 2.30 -7.73
N ILE A 28 -6.68 2.31 -8.53
CA ILE A 28 -5.60 1.34 -8.43
C ILE A 28 -4.43 1.99 -7.70
N LEU A 29 -3.89 1.26 -6.72
CA LEU A 29 -2.77 1.70 -5.89
C LEU A 29 -1.63 0.70 -6.00
N GLU A 30 -0.40 1.19 -6.09
CA GLU A 30 0.75 0.32 -5.92
C GLU A 30 1.01 0.09 -4.44
N SER A 31 1.34 -1.15 -4.09
CA SER A 31 1.79 -1.52 -2.75
C SER A 31 3.29 -1.78 -2.73
N TYR A 32 3.95 -1.35 -1.66
CA TYR A 32 5.38 -1.51 -1.47
C TYR A 32 5.75 -1.60 0.01
N SER A 33 6.92 -2.19 0.26
CA SER A 33 7.57 -2.23 1.57
C SER A 33 8.94 -1.54 1.49
N TYR A 34 9.43 -1.05 2.62
CA TYR A 34 10.84 -0.65 2.74
C TYR A 34 11.63 -1.80 3.33
N VAL A 35 12.72 -2.17 2.66
CA VAL A 35 13.66 -3.19 3.12
C VAL A 35 15.03 -2.55 3.33
N MET A 36 15.84 -3.13 4.23
CA MET A 36 17.23 -2.70 4.35
C MET A 36 17.93 -2.83 3.00
N ASN A 37 18.68 -1.80 2.65
CA ASN A 37 19.58 -1.85 1.52
C ASN A 37 20.86 -2.59 1.94
N ASP A 38 21.34 -3.47 1.06
CA ASP A 38 22.57 -4.25 1.22
C ASP A 38 23.75 -3.63 0.47
N ASP A 39 23.53 -2.47 -0.16
CA ASP A 39 24.55 -1.65 -0.78
C ASP A 39 25.46 -1.00 0.29
N ASN A 40 26.77 -1.17 0.12
CA ASN A 40 27.80 -0.67 1.04
C ASN A 40 28.60 0.50 0.45
N ASP A 41 28.18 1.04 -0.70
CA ASP A 41 28.83 2.18 -1.32
C ASP A 41 28.65 3.46 -0.48
N GLU A 42 29.66 4.34 -0.53
CA GLU A 42 29.62 5.61 0.19
C GLU A 42 28.46 6.47 -0.33
N GLY A 43 27.51 6.77 0.56
CA GLY A 43 26.31 7.54 0.23
C GLY A 43 25.09 6.70 -0.17
N ALA A 44 25.15 5.37 -0.07
CA ALA A 44 23.98 4.51 -0.29
C ALA A 44 22.88 4.76 0.77
N ASP A 45 21.62 4.74 0.32
CA ASP A 45 20.45 4.82 1.22
C ASP A 45 20.34 3.57 2.09
N PHE A 46 19.99 3.74 3.37
CA PHE A 46 19.79 2.62 4.31
C PHE A 46 18.60 1.73 3.96
N PHE A 47 17.59 2.27 3.28
CA PHE A 47 16.37 1.55 2.92
C PHE A 47 16.06 1.71 1.44
N LYS A 48 15.65 0.63 0.80
CA LYS A 48 15.14 0.65 -0.57
C LYS A 48 13.67 0.29 -0.61
N ARG A 49 12.95 0.94 -1.51
CA ARG A 49 11.54 0.63 -1.78
C ARG A 49 11.46 -0.64 -2.62
N GLN A 50 10.73 -1.63 -2.12
CA GLN A 50 10.44 -2.87 -2.82
C GLN A 50 8.95 -2.91 -3.16
N LYS A 51 8.60 -2.93 -4.45
CA LYS A 51 7.21 -3.16 -4.88
C LYS A 51 6.76 -4.55 -4.42
N THR A 52 5.62 -4.63 -3.75
CA THR A 52 5.04 -5.88 -3.25
C THR A 52 3.83 -6.33 -4.05
N GLY A 53 3.13 -5.40 -4.71
CA GLY A 53 1.95 -5.71 -5.52
C GLY A 53 1.16 -4.49 -5.97
N GLN A 54 -0.07 -4.73 -6.41
CA GLN A 54 -1.06 -3.71 -6.74
C GLN A 54 -2.43 -4.10 -6.18
N VAL A 55 -3.19 -3.09 -5.73
CA VAL A 55 -4.53 -3.27 -5.20
C VAL A 55 -5.53 -2.33 -5.87
N ARG A 56 -6.81 -2.73 -5.90
CA ARG A 56 -7.93 -1.88 -6.29
C ARG A 56 -8.78 -1.55 -5.07
N VAL A 57 -9.17 -0.29 -4.93
CA VAL A 57 -10.16 0.15 -3.95
C VAL A 57 -11.53 -0.36 -4.36
N GLU A 58 -12.13 -1.22 -3.54
CA GLU A 58 -13.46 -1.80 -3.78
C GLU A 58 -14.55 -1.01 -3.06
N GLU A 59 -14.27 -0.57 -1.84
CA GLU A 59 -15.23 0.10 -0.97
C GLU A 59 -14.50 1.07 -0.03
N LEU A 60 -15.09 2.23 0.22
CA LEU A 60 -14.67 3.12 1.31
C LEU A 60 -15.41 2.74 2.57
N VAL A 61 -14.66 2.44 3.63
CA VAL A 61 -15.21 2.17 4.96
C VAL A 61 -14.93 3.41 5.78
N ASP A 62 -15.99 4.15 6.08
CA ASP A 62 -15.94 5.48 6.68
C ASP A 62 -14.99 6.44 5.92
N ASP A 63 -14.36 7.36 6.65
CA ASP A 63 -13.47 8.40 6.11
C ASP A 63 -11.99 8.00 6.16
N HIS A 64 -11.64 6.93 6.88
CA HIS A 64 -10.28 6.55 7.18
C HIS A 64 -9.82 5.30 6.43
N PHE A 65 -10.73 4.42 6.05
CA PHE A 65 -10.38 3.10 5.56
C PHE A 65 -10.95 2.79 4.18
N ALA A 66 -10.28 1.89 3.49
CA ALA A 66 -10.77 1.30 2.26
C ALA A 66 -10.57 -0.21 2.28
N LYS A 67 -11.59 -0.94 1.85
CA LYS A 67 -11.46 -2.34 1.48
C LYS A 67 -10.86 -2.41 0.08
N VAL A 68 -9.87 -3.29 -0.08
CA VAL A 68 -9.16 -3.45 -1.36
C VAL A 68 -9.09 -4.91 -1.80
N SER A 69 -8.99 -5.11 -3.11
CA SER A 69 -8.68 -6.41 -3.72
C SER A 69 -7.27 -6.41 -4.30
N VAL A 70 -6.58 -7.54 -4.28
CA VAL A 70 -5.24 -7.69 -4.88
C VAL A 70 -5.38 -7.91 -6.38
N LEU A 71 -4.71 -7.09 -7.18
CA LEU A 71 -4.60 -7.27 -8.64
C LEU A 71 -3.33 -8.03 -9.02
N GLU A 72 -2.24 -7.77 -8.30
CA GLU A 72 -0.91 -8.33 -8.56
C GLU A 72 -0.12 -8.48 -7.26
N GLY A 73 0.73 -9.50 -7.18
CA GLY A 73 1.72 -9.63 -6.12
C GLY A 73 1.19 -10.17 -4.81
N VAL A 74 1.92 -9.91 -3.73
CA VAL A 74 1.58 -10.38 -2.37
C VAL A 74 1.61 -9.19 -1.42
N VAL A 75 0.42 -8.72 -1.07
CA VAL A 75 0.22 -7.59 -0.16
C VAL A 75 0.25 -8.07 1.27
N LYS A 76 1.07 -7.44 2.11
CA LYS A 76 1.26 -7.80 3.51
C LYS A 76 0.80 -6.69 4.43
N LYS A 77 0.47 -7.06 5.67
CA LYS A 77 0.26 -6.08 6.74
C LYS A 77 1.50 -5.19 6.86
N HIS A 78 1.29 -3.89 7.01
CA HIS A 78 2.29 -2.82 7.03
C HIS A 78 2.88 -2.39 5.69
N ASP A 79 2.53 -3.03 4.57
CA ASP A 79 2.83 -2.47 3.24
C ASP A 79 2.20 -1.08 3.12
N LEU A 80 2.91 -0.18 2.46
CA LEU A 80 2.41 1.13 2.10
C LEU A 80 1.72 1.03 0.75
N VAL A 81 0.69 1.87 0.55
CA VAL A 81 0.04 2.02 -0.75
C VAL A 81 0.14 3.45 -1.24
N LEU A 82 0.23 3.63 -2.54
CA LEU A 82 0.34 4.94 -3.18
C LEU A 82 -0.40 4.94 -4.51
N LEU A 83 -1.15 6.00 -4.76
CA LEU A 83 -1.63 6.29 -6.11
C LEU A 83 -0.44 6.76 -6.95
N ILE A 84 -0.14 6.04 -8.02
CA ILE A 84 0.87 6.47 -8.99
C ILE A 84 0.13 7.10 -10.17
N GLN A 85 0.44 8.37 -10.42
CA GLN A 85 -0.08 9.15 -11.56
C GLN A 85 0.64 8.81 -12.85
#